data_AF-A2FEJ9-F1
#
_entry.id   AF-A2FEJ9-F1
#
_cell.length_a   1.000
_cell.length_b   1.000
_cell.length_c   1.000
_cell.angle_alpha   90.00
_cell.angle_beta   90.00
_cell.angle_gamma   90.00
#
_symmetry.space_group_name_H-M   'P 1'
#
loop_
_entity.id
_entity.type
_entity.pdbx_description
1 polymer ?
#
loop_
_entity_poly.entity_id
_entity_poly.type
_entity_poly.pdbx_seq_one_letter_code
_entity_poly.pdbx_strand_id
1 'polypeptide(L)'
;MFDSENFDIHTENTIYRAIMHNDLEKFILFTERGEFDKDQKLESHLYPPFHRPFSLLELCCYHGAADCFKLLRTKFSSEITLTCLQFSFLGGNPEIMSECLKYQTPDYKCMEYAIVSHNIDFVTFLMNEYNIAIYLILNHF
;
A
#
# COMPACT_ATOMS: atom_id res chain seq x y z
N MET A 1 -11.36 3.25 24.32
CA MET A 1 -11.68 1.83 24.45
C MET A 1 -10.79 1.13 23.42
N PHE A 2 -9.83 0.31 23.86
CA PHE A 2 -8.93 -0.38 22.94
C PHE A 2 -9.70 -1.59 22.39
N ASP A 3 -10.16 -1.49 21.16
CA ASP A 3 -10.87 -2.61 20.52
C ASP A 3 -9.87 -3.72 20.20
N SER A 4 -10.19 -4.93 20.68
CA SER A 4 -9.40 -6.15 20.53
C SER A 4 -9.20 -6.59 19.08
N GLU A 5 -9.94 -6.02 18.13
CA GLU A 5 -9.85 -6.33 16.68
C GLU A 5 -8.50 -5.91 16.08
N ASN A 6 -7.83 -4.87 16.61
CA ASN A 6 -6.52 -4.45 16.10
C ASN A 6 -5.38 -5.42 16.44
N PHE A 7 -5.53 -6.24 17.48
CA PHE A 7 -4.51 -7.26 17.81
C PHE A 7 -4.54 -8.43 16.82
N ASP A 8 -5.67 -8.65 16.14
CA ASP A 8 -5.84 -9.82 15.28
C ASP A 8 -5.15 -9.67 13.92
N ILE A 9 -5.02 -8.46 13.37
CA ILE A 9 -4.38 -8.29 12.05
C ILE A 9 -2.89 -8.66 12.05
N HIS A 10 -2.23 -8.57 13.20
CA HIS A 10 -0.84 -8.96 13.39
C HIS A 10 -0.67 -10.43 13.86
N THR A 11 -1.76 -11.18 14.06
CA THR A 11 -1.64 -12.60 14.41
C THR A 11 -0.97 -13.38 13.27
N GLU A 12 -0.22 -14.43 13.64
CA GLU A 12 0.67 -15.15 12.72
C GLU A 12 0.00 -15.73 11.47
N ASN A 13 -1.33 -15.85 11.48
CA ASN A 13 -2.13 -16.56 10.50
C ASN A 13 -3.15 -15.68 9.76
N THR A 14 -2.85 -14.41 9.53
CA THR A 14 -3.68 -13.56 8.65
C THR A 14 -3.04 -13.35 7.28
N ILE A 15 -3.90 -13.16 6.27
CA ILE A 15 -3.47 -12.73 4.93
C ILE A 15 -2.79 -11.35 4.99
N TYR A 16 -3.19 -10.49 5.92
CA TYR A 16 -2.60 -9.17 6.12
C TYR A 16 -1.17 -9.24 6.63
N ARG A 17 -0.85 -10.18 7.52
CA ARG A 17 0.53 -10.42 7.95
C ARG A 17 1.39 -10.97 6.82
N ALA A 18 0.83 -11.82 5.95
CA ALA A 18 1.53 -12.30 4.76
C ALA A 18 1.90 -11.11 3.84
N ILE A 19 0.96 -10.18 3.59
CA ILE A 19 1.24 -8.95 2.85
C ILE A 19 2.32 -8.12 3.56
N MET A 20 2.18 -7.86 4.86
CA MET A 20 3.11 -7.01 5.63
C MET A 20 4.57 -7.46 5.55
N HIS A 21 4.81 -8.77 5.43
CA HIS A 21 6.15 -9.36 5.32
C HIS A 21 6.51 -9.80 3.90
N ASN A 22 5.66 -9.50 2.92
CA ASN A 22 5.77 -10.00 1.54
C ASN A 22 5.97 -11.53 1.45
N ASP A 23 5.29 -12.29 2.32
CA ASP A 23 5.34 -13.76 2.36
C ASP A 23 4.45 -14.36 1.28
N LEU A 24 5.02 -14.50 0.07
CA LEU A 24 4.31 -15.00 -1.11
C LEU A 24 3.75 -16.41 -0.90
N GLU A 25 4.49 -17.30 -0.23
CA GLU A 25 4.06 -18.69 -0.03
C GLU A 25 2.80 -18.75 0.82
N LYS A 26 2.77 -18.07 1.98
CA LYS A 26 1.55 -17.98 2.79
C LYS A 26 0.43 -17.27 2.06
N PHE A 27 0.74 -16.19 1.34
CA PHE A 27 -0.26 -15.45 0.58
C PHE A 27 -0.95 -16.34 -0.47
N ILE A 28 -0.19 -17.15 -1.21
CA ILE A 28 -0.74 -18.14 -2.16
C ILE A 28 -1.70 -19.10 -1.44
N LEU A 29 -1.29 -19.68 -0.31
CA LEU A 29 -2.14 -20.59 0.49
C LEU A 29 -3.45 -19.94 0.93
N PHE A 30 -3.49 -18.63 1.20
CA PHE A 30 -4.76 -17.93 1.45
C PHE A 30 -5.60 -17.79 0.19
N THR A 31 -4.99 -17.43 -0.94
CA THR A 31 -5.70 -17.21 -2.21
C THR A 31 -6.27 -18.49 -2.84
N GLU A 32 -5.81 -19.66 -2.41
CA GLU A 32 -6.27 -20.97 -2.89
C GLU A 32 -7.42 -21.56 -2.05
N ARG A 33 -7.75 -20.94 -0.91
CA ARG A 33 -8.91 -21.36 -0.11
C ARG A 33 -10.21 -21.02 -0.84
N GLY A 34 -11.19 -21.91 -0.78
CA GLY A 34 -12.49 -21.71 -1.42
C GLY A 34 -13.27 -20.50 -0.89
N GLU A 35 -12.94 -20.02 0.31
CA GLU A 35 -13.53 -18.84 0.96
C GLU A 35 -12.77 -17.54 0.65
N PHE A 36 -11.73 -17.59 -0.18
CA PHE A 36 -10.96 -16.39 -0.51
C PHE A 36 -11.81 -15.39 -1.30
N ASP A 37 -12.07 -14.24 -0.67
CA ASP A 37 -12.62 -13.08 -1.34
C ASP A 37 -11.49 -12.16 -1.82
N LYS A 38 -11.38 -12.02 -3.15
CA LYS A 38 -10.39 -11.15 -3.79
C LYS A 38 -10.68 -9.66 -3.56
N ASP A 39 -11.94 -9.31 -3.31
CA ASP A 39 -12.42 -7.95 -3.14
C ASP A 39 -12.52 -7.56 -1.64
N GLN A 40 -12.05 -8.45 -0.75
CA GLN A 40 -12.00 -8.19 0.68
C GLN A 40 -11.19 -6.94 0.99
N LYS A 41 -11.64 -6.21 2.02
CA LYS A 41 -10.99 -4.98 2.47
C LYS A 41 -10.71 -5.05 3.96
N LEU A 42 -9.62 -4.40 4.37
CA LEU A 42 -9.26 -4.23 5.75
C LEU A 42 -9.71 -2.87 6.25
N GLU A 43 -10.54 -2.86 7.30
CA GLU A 43 -10.77 -1.69 8.12
C GLU A 43 -9.92 -1.81 9.39
N SER A 44 -8.98 -0.90 9.60
CA SER A 44 -8.13 -0.92 10.79
C SER A 44 -7.64 0.47 11.16
N HIS A 45 -7.64 0.75 12.47
CA HIS A 45 -7.08 1.98 13.02
C HIS A 45 -5.55 2.01 13.06
N LEU A 46 -4.87 0.98 12.53
CA LEU A 46 -3.41 0.96 12.41
C LEU A 46 -2.92 1.63 11.13
N TYR A 47 -3.82 1.94 10.18
CA TYR A 47 -3.49 2.57 8.91
C TYR A 47 -4.17 3.95 8.78
N PRO A 48 -3.51 5.04 9.18
CA PRO A 48 -3.98 6.39 8.89
C PRO A 48 -3.84 6.73 7.40
N PRO A 49 -4.73 7.57 6.82
CA PRO A 49 -5.90 8.19 7.43
C PRO A 49 -7.15 7.28 7.38
N PHE A 50 -7.88 7.21 8.50
CA PHE A 50 -8.94 6.23 8.83
C PHE A 50 -10.27 6.40 8.07
N HIS A 51 -10.26 6.96 6.87
CA HIS A 51 -11.50 7.37 6.21
C HIS A 51 -12.16 6.28 5.35
N ARG A 52 -11.49 5.13 5.13
CA ARG A 52 -12.09 3.99 4.45
C ARG A 52 -11.29 2.68 4.64
N PRO A 53 -11.93 1.51 4.39
CA PRO A 53 -11.23 0.24 4.25
C PRO A 53 -10.27 0.21 3.06
N PHE A 54 -9.19 -0.56 3.17
CA PHE A 54 -8.16 -0.74 2.14
C PHE A 54 -8.25 -2.10 1.46
N SER A 55 -8.06 -2.15 0.14
CA SER A 55 -7.96 -3.41 -0.59
C SER A 55 -6.66 -4.14 -0.29
N LEU A 56 -6.60 -5.45 -0.57
CA LEU A 56 -5.34 -6.21 -0.46
C LEU A 56 -4.23 -5.59 -1.32
N LEU A 57 -4.56 -5.07 -2.51
CA LEU A 57 -3.56 -4.46 -3.40
C LEU A 57 -3.03 -3.14 -2.81
N GLU A 58 -3.91 -2.31 -2.23
CA GLU A 58 -3.50 -1.09 -1.53
C GLU A 58 -2.60 -1.40 -0.34
N LEU A 59 -2.89 -2.46 0.42
CA LEU A 59 -2.02 -2.93 1.50
C LEU A 59 -0.65 -3.41 0.97
N CYS A 60 -0.61 -4.09 -0.18
CA CYS A 60 0.67 -4.46 -0.79
C CYS A 60 1.49 -3.21 -1.16
N CYS A 61 0.85 -2.16 -1.69
CA CYS A 61 1.52 -0.90 -1.98
C CYS A 61 2.04 -0.23 -0.69
N TYR A 62 1.23 -0.22 0.36
CA TYR A 62 1.58 0.38 1.66
C TYR A 62 2.81 -0.27 2.28
N HIS A 63 2.89 -1.61 2.24
CA HIS A 63 3.98 -2.38 2.85
C HIS A 63 5.15 -2.67 1.89
N GLY A 64 5.08 -2.23 0.63
CA GLY A 64 6.10 -2.54 -0.36
C GLY A 64 6.17 -4.03 -0.75
N ALA A 65 5.07 -4.77 -0.62
CA ALA A 65 4.98 -6.22 -0.81
C ALA A 65 4.86 -6.60 -2.29
N ALA A 66 5.98 -6.52 -3.03
CA ALA A 66 6.02 -6.65 -4.49
C ALA A 66 5.52 -8.00 -5.00
N ASP A 67 5.80 -9.11 -4.30
CA ASP A 67 5.43 -10.43 -4.78
C ASP A 67 3.93 -10.67 -4.60
N CYS A 68 3.38 -10.28 -3.45
CA CYS A 68 1.94 -10.32 -3.21
C CYS A 68 1.19 -9.40 -4.20
N PHE A 69 1.73 -8.20 -4.46
CA PHE A 69 1.20 -7.26 -5.46
C PHE A 69 1.15 -7.90 -6.87
N LYS A 70 2.25 -8.51 -7.33
CA LYS A 70 2.32 -9.18 -8.63
C LYS A 70 1.30 -10.31 -8.73
N LEU A 71 1.12 -11.10 -7.68
CA LEU A 71 0.12 -12.17 -7.68
C LEU A 71 -1.30 -11.58 -7.83
N LEU A 72 -1.63 -10.55 -7.07
CA LEU A 72 -2.93 -9.88 -7.15
C LEU A 72 -3.22 -9.28 -8.53
N ARG A 73 -2.20 -8.71 -9.19
CA ARG A 73 -2.32 -8.16 -10.54
C ARG A 73 -2.47 -9.25 -11.59
N THR A 74 -1.64 -10.29 -11.54
CA THR A 74 -1.62 -11.33 -12.58
C THR A 74 -2.77 -12.31 -12.47
N LYS A 75 -3.10 -12.79 -11.27
CA LYS A 75 -4.14 -13.81 -11.05
C LYS A 75 -5.55 -13.22 -10.98
N PHE A 76 -5.70 -12.04 -10.39
CA PHE A 76 -7.02 -11.46 -10.10
C PHE A 76 -7.34 -10.18 -10.87
N SER A 77 -6.39 -9.66 -11.65
CA SER A 77 -6.54 -8.37 -12.37
C SER A 77 -6.94 -7.22 -11.44
N SER A 78 -6.49 -7.26 -10.18
CA SER A 78 -6.88 -6.31 -9.13
C SER A 78 -6.58 -4.87 -9.56
N GLU A 79 -7.57 -3.98 -9.54
CA GLU A 79 -7.43 -2.60 -10.06
C GLU A 79 -6.35 -1.78 -9.34
N ILE A 80 -5.52 -1.07 -10.12
CA ILE A 80 -4.56 -0.10 -9.57
C ILE A 80 -5.26 1.24 -9.39
N THR A 81 -5.50 1.62 -8.13
CA THR A 81 -6.13 2.90 -7.76
C THR A 81 -5.08 4.00 -7.57
N LEU A 82 -5.53 5.26 -7.51
CA LEU A 82 -4.65 6.37 -7.10
C LEU A 82 -4.05 6.14 -5.70
N THR A 83 -4.80 5.51 -4.79
CA THR A 83 -4.28 5.15 -3.46
C THR A 83 -3.17 4.10 -3.54
N CYS A 84 -3.23 3.14 -4.47
CA CYS A 84 -2.09 2.26 -4.75
C CYS A 84 -0.84 3.06 -5.12
N LEU A 85 -0.96 4.05 -6.02
CA LEU A 85 0.16 4.89 -6.40
C LEU A 85 0.69 5.68 -5.20
N GLN A 86 -0.17 6.37 -4.46
CA GLN A 86 0.20 7.13 -3.28
C GLN A 86 0.94 6.26 -2.25
N PHE A 87 0.38 5.09 -1.92
CA PHE A 87 0.99 4.16 -0.97
C PHE A 87 2.27 3.53 -1.51
N SER A 88 2.46 3.38 -2.82
CA SER A 88 3.72 2.87 -3.36
C SER A 88 4.92 3.76 -3.03
N PHE A 89 4.72 5.07 -2.90
CA PHE A 89 5.74 6.01 -2.43
C PHE A 89 6.04 5.86 -0.93
N LEU A 90 5.02 5.53 -0.14
CA LEU A 90 5.16 5.25 1.30
C LEU A 90 5.90 3.92 1.55
N GLY A 91 5.47 2.86 0.86
CA GLY A 91 6.05 1.52 0.98
C GLY A 91 7.46 1.41 0.40
N GLY A 92 7.93 2.43 -0.34
CA GLY A 92 9.33 2.57 -0.71
C GLY A 92 9.81 1.54 -1.75
N ASN A 93 8.90 0.85 -2.45
CA ASN A 93 9.24 -0.18 -3.42
C ASN A 93 9.15 0.38 -4.87
N PRO A 94 10.29 0.61 -5.57
CA PRO A 94 10.27 1.21 -6.91
C PRO A 94 9.57 0.35 -7.96
N GLU A 95 9.54 -0.97 -7.80
CA GLU A 95 8.87 -1.85 -8.75
C GLU A 95 7.36 -1.62 -8.72
N ILE A 96 6.76 -1.63 -7.52
CA ILE A 96 5.32 -1.33 -7.34
C ILE A 96 5.01 0.08 -7.85
N MET A 97 5.82 1.06 -7.47
CA MET A 97 5.63 2.45 -7.91
C MET A 97 5.66 2.56 -9.45
N SER A 98 6.64 1.94 -10.10
CA SER A 98 6.76 1.98 -11.56
C SER A 98 5.57 1.34 -12.27
N GLU A 99 4.98 0.28 -11.70
CA GLU A 99 3.78 -0.34 -12.24
C GLU A 99 2.56 0.57 -12.03
N CYS A 100 2.42 1.19 -10.85
CA CYS A 100 1.29 2.09 -10.58
C CYS A 100 1.29 3.32 -11.49
N LEU A 101 2.46 3.87 -11.79
CA LEU A 101 2.63 5.04 -12.68
C LEU A 101 2.17 4.80 -14.13
N LYS A 102 2.03 3.54 -14.56
CA LYS A 102 1.48 3.22 -15.90
C LYS A 102 -0.01 3.50 -16.01
N TYR A 103 -0.71 3.59 -14.88
CA TYR A 103 -2.18 3.72 -14.83
C TYR A 103 -2.64 5.01 -14.13
N GLN A 104 -1.80 5.59 -13.28
CA GLN A 104 -2.15 6.72 -12.42
C GLN A 104 -1.11 7.83 -12.54
N THR A 105 -1.55 9.07 -12.32
CA THR A 105 -0.66 10.25 -12.28
C THR A 105 -0.43 10.67 -10.83
N PRO A 106 0.82 10.94 -10.40
CA PRO A 106 1.12 11.42 -9.06
C PRO A 106 0.37 12.70 -8.70
N ASP A 107 -0.02 12.79 -7.43
CA ASP A 107 -0.58 14.00 -6.83
C ASP A 107 0.26 14.44 -5.61
N TYR A 108 -0.20 15.46 -4.89
CA TYR A 108 0.51 15.98 -3.73
C TYR A 108 0.67 14.95 -2.59
N LYS A 109 -0.21 13.94 -2.51
CA LYS A 109 -0.10 12.86 -1.50
C LYS A 109 1.07 11.92 -1.80
N CYS A 110 1.39 11.71 -3.09
CA CYS A 110 2.62 11.00 -3.45
C CYS A 110 3.86 11.71 -2.89
N MET A 111 3.90 13.05 -2.93
CA MET A 111 5.00 13.84 -2.36
C MET A 111 5.04 13.73 -0.84
N GLU A 112 3.89 13.87 -0.17
CA GLU A 112 3.77 13.69 1.28
C GLU A 112 4.34 12.32 1.70
N TYR A 113 3.94 11.25 1.02
CA TYR A 113 4.39 9.91 1.33
C TYR A 113 5.85 9.62 0.96
N ALA A 114 6.39 10.21 -0.11
CA ALA A 114 7.81 10.13 -0.42
C ALA A 114 8.69 10.79 0.67
N ILE A 115 8.21 11.88 1.28
CA ILE A 115 8.89 12.54 2.40
C ILE A 115 8.81 11.66 3.66
N VAL A 116 7.62 11.13 3.99
CA VAL A 116 7.40 10.26 5.15
C VAL A 116 8.23 8.97 5.06
N SER A 117 8.40 8.41 3.86
CA SER A 117 9.25 7.24 3.64
C SER A 117 10.75 7.54 3.68
N HIS A 118 11.14 8.81 3.88
CA HIS A 118 12.53 9.27 3.88
C HIS A 118 13.29 8.90 2.60
N ASN A 119 12.60 8.82 1.46
CA ASN A 119 13.20 8.46 0.18
C ASN A 119 13.44 9.71 -0.68
N ILE A 120 14.67 10.24 -0.63
CA ILE A 120 15.06 11.47 -1.34
C ILE A 120 15.01 11.31 -2.87
N ASP A 121 15.22 10.09 -3.39
CA ASP A 121 15.16 9.83 -4.83
C ASP A 121 13.72 9.98 -5.32
N PHE A 122 12.75 9.49 -4.54
CA PHE A 122 11.33 9.66 -4.84
C PHE A 122 10.88 11.13 -4.77
N VAL A 123 11.36 11.87 -3.77
CA VAL A 123 11.09 13.32 -3.67
C VAL A 123 11.62 14.04 -4.90
N THR A 124 12.88 13.78 -5.26
CA THR A 124 13.55 14.42 -6.41
C THR A 124 12.87 14.04 -7.73
N PHE A 125 12.46 12.78 -7.88
CA PHE A 125 11.69 12.29 -9.02
C PHE A 125 10.36 13.05 -9.18
N LEU A 126 9.58 13.17 -8.11
CA LEU A 126 8.30 13.89 -8.15
C LEU A 126 8.46 15.38 -8.46
N MET A 127 9.51 16.01 -7.93
CA MET A 127 9.82 17.40 -8.21
C MET A 127 10.21 17.61 -9.69
N ASN A 128 11.09 16.77 -10.22
CA ASN A 128 11.67 17.01 -11.55
C ASN A 128 10.77 16.51 -12.68
N GLU A 129 10.17 15.32 -12.54
CA GLU A 129 9.41 14.68 -13.61
C GLU A 129 7.95 15.14 -13.62
N TYR A 130 7.39 15.51 -12.46
CA TYR A 130 5.98 15.88 -12.31
C TYR A 130 5.77 17.33 -11.84
N ASN A 131 6.84 18.09 -11.57
CA ASN A 131 6.76 19.48 -11.08
C ASN A 131 5.92 19.61 -9.78
N ILE A 132 5.89 18.57 -8.95
CA ILE A 132 5.16 18.60 -7.68
C ILE A 132 6.07 19.25 -6.64
N ALA A 133 5.65 20.41 -6.13
CA ALA A 133 6.39 21.13 -5.11
C ALA A 133 6.27 20.44 -3.74
N ILE A 134 7.32 20.56 -2.93
CA ILE A 134 7.26 20.19 -1.51
C ILE A 134 6.36 21.20 -0.80
N TYR A 135 5.25 20.72 -0.24
CA TYR A 135 4.41 21.52 0.64
C TYR A 135 4.64 21.05 2.08
N LEU A 136 5.44 21.80 2.84
CA LEU A 136 5.61 21.54 4.27
C LEU A 136 4.35 22.01 5.00
N ILE A 137 3.43 21.09 5.29
CA ILE A 137 2.33 21.39 6.20
C ILE A 137 2.95 21.40 7.61
N LEU A 138 3.19 22.60 8.14
CA LEU A 138 3.53 22.80 9.56
C LEU A 138 2.31 22.43 10.42
N ASN A 139 2.08 21.14 10.63
CA ASN A 139 1.13 20.69 11.64
C ASN A 139 1.88 20.59 12.97
N HIS A 140 1.55 21.50 13.88
CA HIS A 140 1.93 21.44 15.28
C HIS A 140 1.50 20.09 15.87
N PHE A 141 2.49 19.33 16.35
CA PHE A 141 2.29 18.24 17.31
C PHE A 141 1.79 18.78 18.65
#